data_AF-A0A0E9X2J8-F1
#
_entry.id   AF-A0A0E9X2J8-F1
#
_cell.length_a   1.000
_cell.length_b   1.000
_cell.length_c   1.000
_cell.angle_alpha   90.00
_cell.angle_beta   90.00
_cell.angle_gamma   90.00
#
_symmetry.space_group_name_H-M   'P 1'
#
loop_
_entity.id
_entity.type
_entity.pdbx_description
1 polymer ?
#
loop_
_entity_poly.entity_id
_entity_poly.type
_entity_poly.pdbx_seq_one_letter_code
_entity_poly.pdbx_strand_id
1 'polypeptide(L)'
;MPRAANSNLGARPRTSPVGSVGPSSGTEDRQIAGMARQVKEVLPDIPLSIITRDLVRTNCVDTTITNLLECSEEALEEASTGDPSGLSWGPQSPAAPPVSIIKPAAKTFGKSPIDRHMSLKERKEALYEYARRRYIEKHGLNQENAL
;
A
#
# COMPACT_ATOMS: atom_id res chain seq x y z
N MET A 1 -54.72 44.81 20.23
CA MET A 1 -54.83 43.86 21.37
C MET A 1 -56.22 43.24 21.27
N PRO A 2 -56.35 41.91 21.02
CA PRO A 2 -55.90 40.83 21.90
C PRO A 2 -55.11 39.65 21.25
N ARG A 3 -54.17 39.12 22.04
CA ARG A 3 -53.80 37.71 22.40
C ARG A 3 -54.58 36.56 21.72
N ALA A 4 -54.10 35.33 21.48
CA ALA A 4 -52.79 34.66 21.37
C ALA A 4 -53.07 33.17 21.03
N ALA A 5 -51.99 32.43 20.74
CA ALA A 5 -51.80 30.98 20.90
C ALA A 5 -52.42 30.06 19.84
N ASN A 6 -51.57 29.60 18.91
CA ASN A 6 -51.75 28.30 18.27
C ASN A 6 -50.73 27.32 18.86
N SER A 7 -51.24 26.39 19.66
CA SER A 7 -50.55 25.22 20.19
C SER A 7 -50.37 24.17 19.11
N ASN A 8 -49.14 23.74 18.84
CA ASN A 8 -48.90 22.45 18.22
C ASN A 8 -48.02 21.60 19.14
N LEU A 9 -48.72 20.77 19.91
CA LEU A 9 -48.21 19.59 20.58
C LEU A 9 -47.87 18.57 19.50
N GLY A 10 -46.58 18.43 19.20
CA GLY A 10 -46.05 17.41 18.32
C GLY A 10 -44.82 16.76 18.95
N ALA A 11 -44.98 16.20 20.15
CA ALA A 11 -43.97 15.35 20.77
C ALA A 11 -43.85 14.06 19.97
N ARG A 12 -42.99 14.06 18.94
CA ARG A 12 -42.57 12.85 18.23
C ARG A 12 -41.31 12.33 18.92
N PRO A 13 -41.32 11.13 19.53
CA PRO A 13 -40.11 10.56 20.11
C PRO A 13 -39.13 10.28 18.97
N ARG A 14 -38.01 11.02 18.96
CA ARG A 14 -36.86 10.68 18.12
C ARG A 14 -36.19 9.51 18.80
N THR A 15 -36.42 8.32 18.27
CA THR A 15 -35.60 7.14 18.56
C THR A 15 -34.17 7.45 18.08
N SER A 16 -33.28 7.75 19.01
CA SER A 16 -31.84 7.68 18.77
C SER A 16 -31.45 6.21 18.68
N PRO A 17 -30.91 5.71 17.55
CA PRO A 17 -30.18 4.47 17.61
C PRO A 17 -28.88 4.77 18.35
N VAL A 18 -28.85 4.26 19.58
CA VAL A 18 -27.69 3.93 20.39
C VAL A 18 -26.50 3.52 19.52
N GLY A 19 -25.35 4.09 19.83
CA GLY A 19 -24.08 3.82 19.16
C GLY A 19 -23.75 2.34 19.14
N SER A 20 -23.50 1.82 17.94
CA SER A 20 -22.80 0.54 17.76
C SER A 20 -21.31 0.84 17.70
N VAL A 21 -20.67 0.82 18.86
CA VAL A 21 -19.24 0.46 18.97
C VAL A 21 -19.16 -1.07 18.81
N GLY A 22 -19.29 -1.51 17.56
CA GLY A 22 -18.95 -2.88 17.13
C GLY A 22 -17.54 -2.91 16.53
N PRO A 23 -16.84 -4.06 16.55
CA PRO A 23 -15.50 -4.16 15.99
C PRO A 23 -15.51 -3.76 14.51
N SER A 24 -14.65 -2.80 14.15
CA SER A 24 -14.53 -2.21 12.81
C SER A 24 -14.26 -3.21 11.68
N SER A 25 -13.91 -4.46 12.00
CA SER A 25 -13.67 -5.57 11.07
C SER A 25 -14.77 -5.71 10.02
N GLY A 26 -16.05 -5.63 10.41
CA GLY A 26 -17.16 -5.82 9.46
C GLY A 26 -17.27 -4.72 8.40
N THR A 27 -16.71 -3.53 8.66
CA THR A 27 -16.65 -2.45 7.67
C THR A 27 -15.53 -2.67 6.67
N GLU A 28 -14.40 -3.20 7.13
CA GLU A 28 -13.24 -3.54 6.31
C GLU A 28 -13.58 -4.70 5.37
N ASP A 29 -14.25 -5.75 5.87
CA ASP A 29 -14.69 -6.89 5.05
C ASP A 29 -15.64 -6.45 3.92
N ARG A 30 -16.57 -5.53 4.21
CA ARG A 30 -17.50 -4.99 3.21
C ARG A 30 -16.80 -4.11 2.18
N GLN A 31 -15.79 -3.34 2.60
CA GLN A 31 -14.96 -2.54 1.70
C GLN A 31 -14.14 -3.43 0.76
N ILE A 32 -13.48 -4.46 1.31
CA ILE A 32 -12.71 -5.44 0.54
C ILE A 32 -13.60 -6.18 -0.46
N ALA A 33 -14.80 -6.58 -0.06
CA ALA A 33 -15.76 -7.20 -0.97
C ALA A 33 -16.17 -6.28 -2.13
N GLY A 34 -16.27 -4.97 -1.89
CA GLY A 34 -16.51 -3.97 -2.92
C GLY A 34 -15.34 -3.83 -3.90
N MET A 35 -14.13 -3.68 -3.36
CA MET A 35 -12.89 -3.63 -4.16
C MET A 35 -12.68 -4.90 -4.98
N ALA A 36 -12.98 -6.07 -4.42
CA ALA A 36 -12.82 -7.35 -5.11
C ALA A 36 -13.74 -7.48 -6.33
N ARG A 37 -14.95 -6.91 -6.26
CA ARG A 37 -15.87 -6.85 -7.41
C ARG A 37 -15.32 -5.95 -8.51
N GLN A 38 -14.76 -4.79 -8.17
CA GLN A 38 -14.14 -3.89 -9.15
C GLN A 38 -12.98 -4.56 -9.89
N VAL A 39 -12.11 -5.27 -9.15
CA VAL A 39 -11.01 -6.04 -9.78
C VAL A 39 -11.57 -7.17 -10.66
N LYS A 40 -12.65 -7.84 -10.24
CA LYS A 40 -13.28 -8.93 -11.01
C LYS A 40 -13.89 -8.46 -12.34
N GLU A 41 -14.34 -7.21 -12.42
CA GLU A 41 -14.85 -6.62 -13.66
C GLU A 41 -13.74 -6.41 -14.70
N VAL A 42 -12.53 -6.09 -14.26
CA VAL A 42 -11.36 -5.86 -15.15
C VAL A 42 -10.51 -7.10 -15.37
N LEU A 43 -10.52 -8.06 -14.45
CA LEU A 43 -9.81 -9.35 -14.53
C LEU A 43 -10.82 -10.52 -14.36
N PRO A 44 -11.64 -10.82 -15.38
CA PRO A 44 -12.73 -11.79 -15.27
C PRO A 44 -12.27 -13.24 -15.08
N ASP A 45 -11.05 -13.60 -15.47
CA ASP A 45 -10.54 -14.97 -15.35
C ASP A 45 -10.03 -15.30 -13.95
N ILE A 46 -9.78 -14.29 -13.12
CA ILE A 46 -9.18 -14.47 -11.79
C ILE A 46 -10.25 -14.75 -10.73
N PRO A 47 -10.13 -15.81 -9.90
CA PRO A 47 -11.10 -16.10 -8.86
C PRO A 47 -11.16 -15.02 -7.77
N LEU A 48 -12.37 -14.73 -7.28
CA LEU A 48 -12.59 -13.74 -6.21
C LEU A 48 -11.78 -14.06 -4.95
N SER A 49 -11.53 -15.34 -4.64
CA SER A 49 -10.72 -15.75 -3.48
C SER A 49 -9.25 -15.32 -3.58
N ILE A 50 -8.68 -15.28 -4.80
CA ILE A 50 -7.32 -14.78 -5.04
C ILE A 50 -7.31 -13.25 -4.87
N ILE A 51 -8.28 -12.57 -5.50
CA ILE A 51 -8.43 -11.12 -5.46
C ILE A 51 -8.61 -10.62 -4.01
N THR A 52 -9.52 -11.22 -3.25
CA THR A 52 -9.77 -10.86 -1.85
C THR A 52 -8.53 -11.07 -0.99
N ARG A 53 -7.80 -12.18 -1.17
CA ARG A 53 -6.57 -12.45 -0.42
C ARG A 53 -5.48 -11.41 -0.71
N ASP A 54 -5.39 -10.95 -1.96
CA ASP A 54 -4.43 -9.91 -2.32
C ASP A 54 -4.87 -8.55 -1.78
N LEU A 55 -6.16 -8.20 -1.89
CA LEU A 55 -6.72 -6.96 -1.33
C LEU A 55 -6.60 -6.84 0.18
N VAL A 56 -6.68 -7.95 0.93
CA VAL A 56 -6.40 -7.95 2.39
C VAL A 56 -4.95 -7.49 2.66
N ARG A 57 -4.02 -7.76 1.75
CA ARG A 57 -2.60 -7.39 1.88
C ARG A 57 -2.31 -5.99 1.34
N THR A 58 -2.85 -5.65 0.18
CA THR A 58 -2.54 -4.40 -0.54
C THR A 58 -3.46 -3.24 -0.15
N ASN A 59 -4.71 -3.53 0.21
CA ASN A 59 -5.79 -2.56 0.46
C ASN A 59 -5.93 -1.51 -0.67
N CYS A 60 -5.63 -1.92 -1.91
CA CYS A 60 -5.60 -1.05 -3.07
C CYS A 60 -5.94 -1.84 -4.35
N VAL A 61 -6.92 -1.36 -5.12
CA VAL A 61 -7.39 -2.00 -6.36
C VAL A 61 -6.29 -2.03 -7.41
N ASP A 62 -5.65 -0.89 -7.68
CA ASP A 62 -4.64 -0.77 -8.74
C ASP A 62 -3.42 -1.65 -8.47
N THR A 63 -2.92 -1.63 -7.23
CA THR A 63 -1.80 -2.50 -6.81
C THR A 63 -2.17 -3.97 -6.93
N THR A 64 -3.41 -4.34 -6.59
CA THR A 64 -3.90 -5.72 -6.74
C THR A 64 -3.92 -6.12 -8.21
N ILE A 65 -4.39 -5.25 -9.11
CA ILE A 65 -4.41 -5.52 -10.55
C ILE A 65 -2.98 -5.75 -11.07
N THR A 66 -2.05 -4.86 -10.75
CA THR A 66 -0.64 -4.99 -11.16
C THR A 66 -0.04 -6.32 -10.68
N ASN A 67 -0.19 -6.64 -9.38
CA ASN A 67 0.35 -7.88 -8.81
C ASN A 67 -0.21 -9.14 -9.48
N LEU A 68 -1.51 -9.14 -9.80
CA LEU A 68 -2.18 -10.28 -10.42
C LEU A 68 -1.77 -10.48 -11.88
N LEU A 69 -1.53 -9.39 -12.61
CA LEU A 69 -1.04 -9.45 -13.99
C LEU A 69 0.41 -9.93 -14.05
N GLU A 70 1.27 -9.43 -13.16
CA GLU A 70 2.68 -9.82 -13.08
C GLU A 70 2.84 -11.31 -12.69
N CYS A 71 1.99 -11.83 -11.80
CA CYS A 71 2.07 -13.22 -11.32
C CYS A 71 1.38 -14.24 -12.25
N SER A 72 0.55 -13.79 -13.20
CA SER A 72 -0.16 -14.69 -14.12
C SER A 72 0.73 -15.19 -15.27
N GLU A 73 1.78 -14.46 -15.65
CA GLU A 73 2.68 -14.86 -16.74
C GLU A 73 3.65 -15.98 -16.33
N GLU A 74 3.96 -16.11 -15.04
CA GLU A 74 4.90 -17.10 -14.49
C GLU A 74 4.23 -18.39 -13.99
N ALA A 75 2.90 -18.51 -14.12
CA ALA A 75 2.13 -19.70 -13.72
C ALA A 75 1.55 -20.52 -14.88
N LEU A 76 1.62 -20.02 -16.13
CA LEU A 76 1.10 -20.73 -17.31
C LEU A 76 2.13 -21.68 -17.94
N GLU A 77 3.42 -21.35 -17.84
CA GLU A 77 4.52 -22.16 -18.35
C GLU A 77 5.14 -22.94 -17.18
N GLU A 78 4.68 -24.16 -16.94
CA GLU A 78 5.40 -25.30 -16.32
C GLU A 78 4.41 -26.22 -15.61
N ALA A 79 3.68 -27.01 -16.41
CA ALA A 79 3.05 -28.24 -15.95
C ALA A 79 3.67 -29.44 -16.70
N SER A 80 4.98 -29.64 -16.58
CA SER A 80 5.55 -30.98 -16.69
C SER A 80 6.90 -31.11 -15.99
N THR A 81 6.87 -31.91 -14.92
CA THR A 81 8.02 -32.57 -14.26
C THR A 81 8.77 -31.77 -13.18
N GLY A 82 8.60 -32.24 -11.92
CA GLY A 82 9.75 -32.50 -11.04
C GLY A 82 10.06 -31.49 -9.93
N ASP A 83 9.88 -31.98 -8.70
CA ASP A 83 10.57 -31.61 -7.45
C ASP A 83 10.18 -30.35 -6.64
N PRO A 84 9.97 -30.49 -5.31
CA PRO A 84 9.78 -29.38 -4.40
C PRO A 84 11.16 -28.86 -3.97
N SER A 85 11.66 -27.83 -4.66
CA SER A 85 12.81 -27.08 -4.16
C SER A 85 12.57 -25.59 -4.23
N GLY A 86 12.40 -25.01 -3.05
CA GLY A 86 12.90 -23.69 -2.71
C GLY A 86 12.33 -22.53 -3.51
N LEU A 87 11.39 -21.82 -2.90
CA LEU A 87 11.14 -20.40 -3.15
C LEU A 87 12.47 -19.64 -3.23
N SER A 88 12.90 -19.27 -4.43
CA SER A 88 14.03 -18.37 -4.66
C SER A 88 13.49 -17.11 -5.33
N TRP A 89 13.14 -16.12 -4.51
CA TRP A 89 12.90 -14.77 -4.98
C TRP A 89 14.25 -14.16 -5.35
N GLY A 90 14.49 -13.96 -6.64
CA GLY A 90 15.66 -13.23 -7.10
C GLY A 90 15.49 -12.81 -8.57
N PRO A 91 15.40 -11.50 -8.86
CA PRO A 91 15.53 -11.05 -10.23
C PRO A 91 16.99 -11.21 -10.64
N GLN A 92 17.25 -12.13 -11.57
CA GLN A 92 18.53 -12.25 -12.23
C GLN A 92 18.64 -11.10 -13.25
N SER A 93 19.25 -10.00 -12.82
CA SER A 93 19.69 -8.90 -13.68
C SER A 93 21.21 -9.03 -13.90
N PRO A 94 21.73 -8.80 -15.12
CA PRO A 94 23.13 -9.05 -15.41
C PRO A 94 24.03 -8.06 -14.65
N ALA A 95 24.99 -8.63 -13.91
CA ALA A 95 26.12 -8.04 -13.21
C ALA A 95 26.30 -6.50 -13.34
N ALA A 96 25.58 -5.75 -12.50
CA ALA A 96 26.08 -4.48 -11.98
C ALA A 96 26.91 -4.77 -10.72
N PRO A 97 28.02 -4.04 -10.46
CA PRO A 97 28.79 -4.21 -9.22
C PRO A 97 27.86 -4.05 -8.01
N PRO A 98 28.13 -4.73 -6.88
CA PRO A 98 27.21 -4.78 -5.74
C PRO A 98 26.99 -3.38 -5.20
N VAL A 99 25.91 -2.73 -5.68
CA VAL A 99 25.33 -1.58 -5.03
C VAL A 99 24.81 -2.11 -3.71
N SER A 100 25.56 -1.85 -2.63
CA SER A 100 25.17 -2.13 -1.27
C SER A 100 23.69 -1.76 -1.11
N ILE A 101 22.87 -2.80 -1.02
CA ILE A 101 21.42 -2.74 -1.02
C ILE A 101 21.03 -1.73 0.04
N ILE A 102 20.54 -0.56 -0.40
CA ILE A 102 20.04 0.47 0.51
C ILE A 102 18.79 -0.13 1.13
N LYS A 103 18.95 -0.72 2.32
CA LYS A 103 17.83 -1.32 3.05
C LYS A 103 16.78 -0.24 3.26
N PRO A 104 15.49 -0.51 3.01
CA PRO A 104 14.44 0.47 3.25
C PRO A 104 14.49 0.87 4.73
N ALA A 105 14.81 2.15 4.98
CA ALA A 105 15.13 2.66 6.31
C ALA A 105 13.92 2.64 7.28
N ALA A 106 12.68 2.49 6.79
CA ALA A 106 11.51 2.33 7.65
C ALA A 106 10.58 1.23 7.16
N LYS A 107 10.04 0.48 8.12
CA LYS A 107 9.10 -0.62 7.90
C LYS A 107 7.63 -0.16 7.82
N THR A 108 7.34 1.08 8.23
CA THR A 108 5.98 1.64 8.30
C THR A 108 5.98 3.14 8.03
N PHE A 109 4.83 3.68 7.58
CA PHE A 109 4.62 5.13 7.45
C PHE A 109 4.29 5.77 8.81
N GLY A 110 4.62 7.05 8.96
CA GLY A 110 4.25 7.87 10.12
C GLY A 110 2.74 7.90 10.38
N LYS A 111 2.33 8.17 11.63
CA LYS A 111 0.91 8.11 12.04
C LYS A 111 0.10 9.34 11.61
N SER A 112 0.78 10.46 11.33
CA SER A 112 0.21 11.73 10.87
C SER A 112 0.71 12.07 9.45
N PRO A 113 -0.08 12.77 8.61
CA PRO A 113 0.37 13.24 7.30
C PRO A 113 1.68 14.05 7.33
N ILE A 114 1.86 14.88 8.35
CA ILE A 114 3.06 15.71 8.53
C ILE A 114 4.28 14.82 8.79
N ASP A 115 4.15 13.85 9.69
CA ASP A 115 5.19 12.89 10.04
C ASP A 115 5.63 12.06 8.82
N ARG A 116 4.65 11.62 8.01
CA ARG A 116 4.93 10.96 6.71
C ARG A 116 5.72 11.86 5.77
N HIS A 117 5.29 13.12 5.61
CA HIS A 117 5.97 14.06 4.72
C HIS A 117 7.42 14.32 5.16
N MET A 118 7.65 14.51 6.47
CA MET A 118 8.99 14.70 7.02
C MET A 118 9.86 13.45 6.80
N SER A 119 9.35 12.24 7.10
CA SER A 119 10.08 10.99 6.86
C SER A 119 10.46 10.80 5.38
N LEU A 120 9.58 11.16 4.44
CA LEU A 120 9.88 11.11 3.01
C LEU A 120 10.98 12.10 2.62
N LYS A 121 10.92 13.32 3.14
CA LYS A 121 11.93 14.35 2.89
C LYS A 121 13.31 13.94 3.42
N GLU A 122 13.38 13.45 4.65
CA GLU A 122 14.61 12.96 5.27
C GLU A 122 15.22 11.78 4.49
N ARG A 123 14.38 10.82 4.08
CA ARG A 123 14.85 9.64 3.34
C ARG A 123 15.37 10.01 1.95
N LYS A 124 14.73 10.98 1.29
CA LYS A 124 15.20 11.57 0.04
C LYS A 124 16.58 12.20 0.22
N GLU A 125 16.75 13.04 1.24
CA GLU A 125 18.02 13.69 1.55
C GLU A 125 19.13 12.68 1.85
N ALA A 126 18.86 11.68 2.69
CA ALA A 126 19.82 10.63 3.01
C ALA A 126 20.29 9.85 1.76
N LEU A 127 19.39 9.60 0.81
CA LEU A 127 19.73 8.94 -0.45
C LEU A 127 20.64 9.82 -1.31
N TYR A 128 20.36 11.12 -1.40
CA TYR A 128 21.24 12.06 -2.11
C TYR A 128 22.62 12.16 -1.46
N GLU A 129 22.69 12.25 -0.12
CA GLU A 129 23.96 12.29 0.57
C GLU A 129 24.77 11.01 0.37
N TYR A 130 24.12 9.85 0.48
CA TYR A 130 24.77 8.57 0.26
C TYR A 130 25.33 8.47 -1.17
N ALA A 131 24.52 8.82 -2.17
CA ALA A 131 24.96 8.85 -3.56
C ALA A 131 26.11 9.83 -3.77
N ARG A 132 26.04 11.02 -3.16
CA ARG A 132 27.10 12.03 -3.23
C ARG A 132 28.41 11.51 -2.63
N ARG A 133 28.37 10.90 -1.43
CA ARG A 133 29.55 10.32 -0.77
C ARG A 133 30.19 9.23 -1.63
N ARG A 134 29.38 8.30 -2.15
CA ARG A 134 29.85 7.20 -3.02
C ARG A 134 30.43 7.72 -4.33
N TYR A 135 29.84 8.77 -4.89
CA TYR A 135 30.35 9.40 -6.10
C TYR A 135 31.72 10.05 -5.86
N ILE A 136 31.87 10.81 -4.77
CA ILE A 136 33.15 11.43 -4.39
C ILE A 136 34.22 10.35 -4.15
N GLU A 137 33.89 9.29 -3.40
CA GLU A 137 34.78 8.16 -3.12
C GLU A 137 35.23 7.47 -4.42
N LYS A 138 34.30 7.18 -5.33
CA LYS A 138 34.59 6.50 -6.60
C LYS A 138 35.42 7.36 -7.55
N HIS A 139 35.17 8.67 -7.57
CA HIS A 139 35.78 9.59 -8.53
C HIS A 139 36.94 10.40 -7.97
N GLY A 140 37.36 10.16 -6.72
CA GLY A 140 38.51 10.82 -6.10
C GLY A 140 38.34 12.33 -5.92
N LEU A 141 37.11 12.83 -5.85
CA LEU A 141 36.80 14.28 -5.81
C LEU A 141 36.97 14.90 -4.41
N ASN A 142 37.79 14.31 -3.55
CA ASN A 142 38.11 14.81 -2.22
C ASN A 142 39.02 16.04 -2.34
N GLN A 143 38.43 17.20 -2.63
CA GLN A 143 39.00 18.55 -2.55
C GLN A 143 40.51 18.66 -2.82
N GLU A 144 40.88 18.80 -4.09
CA GLU A 144 42.11 19.49 -4.52
C GLU A 144 41.95 21.03 -4.49
N ASN A 145 41.17 21.57 -3.54
CA ASN A 145 40.98 23.01 -3.37
C ASN A 145 40.64 23.32 -1.90
N ALA A 146 41.68 23.27 -1.06
CA ALA A 146 41.73 24.05 0.17
C ALA A 146 42.97 24.96 0.05
N LEU A 147 42.77 26.14 -0.55
CA LEU A 147 43.63 27.32 -0.42
C LEU A 147 42.80 28.44 0.20
#